data_AF-A0A4S4CYX3-F1
#
_entry.id   AF-A0A4S4CYX3-F1
#
_cell.length_a   1.000
_cell.length_b   1.000
_cell.length_c   1.000
_cell.angle_alpha   90.00
_cell.angle_beta   90.00
_cell.angle_gamma   90.00
#
_symmetry.space_group_name_H-M   'P 1'
#
loop_
_entity.id
_entity.type
_entity.pdbx_description
1 polymer ?
#
loop_
_entity_poly.entity_id
_entity_poly.type
_entity_poly.pdbx_seq_one_letter_code
_entity_poly.pdbx_strand_id
1 'polypeptide(L)'
;MEIRVYDDEEEWFRSIFANSRKEDAIQNQYEFFVQRMGGPPLYSQRKGHPALIGRHRPFPVTHQAAERWLYHMQQALDCIADIDADSKIKMNNFFRHTAFFLVAGNELKNQNQGIACKHGTSKPTAV
;
A
#
# COMPACT_ATOMS: atom_id res chain seq x y z
N MET A 1 14.99 15.85 1.34
CA MET A 1 13.89 15.15 0.63
C MET A 1 12.61 15.66 1.28
N GLU A 2 11.89 16.58 0.63
CA GLU A 2 10.59 17.08 1.14
C GLU A 2 9.62 15.90 1.26
N ILE A 3 8.91 15.80 2.38
CA ILE A 3 8.16 14.58 2.71
C ILE A 3 6.70 14.79 2.34
N ARG A 4 6.49 14.78 1.02
CA ARG A 4 5.26 15.17 0.32
C ARG A 4 3.98 14.47 0.81
N VAL A 5 4.07 13.27 1.38
CA VAL A 5 2.92 12.49 1.88
C VAL A 5 2.43 12.96 3.25
N TYR A 6 3.34 13.28 4.19
CA TYR A 6 2.96 13.72 5.54
C TYR A 6 2.62 15.21 5.57
N ASP A 7 3.10 15.96 4.58
CA ASP A 7 2.81 17.37 4.36
C ASP A 7 1.78 17.57 3.22
N ASP A 8 1.00 16.53 2.88
CA ASP A 8 -0.04 16.61 1.84
C ASP A 8 -1.21 17.50 2.30
N GLU A 9 -1.55 18.50 1.50
CA GLU A 9 -2.69 19.41 1.70
C GLU A 9 -4.04 18.68 1.72
N GLU A 10 -4.13 17.53 1.05
CA GLU A 10 -5.33 16.70 0.98
C GLU A 10 -5.49 15.89 2.27
N GLU A 11 -6.28 16.40 3.21
CA GLU A 11 -6.51 15.76 4.52
C GLU A 11 -7.00 14.31 4.43
N TRP A 12 -7.86 13.99 3.46
CA TRP A 12 -8.38 12.63 3.26
C TRP A 12 -7.26 11.63 2.94
N PHE A 13 -6.19 12.06 2.27
CA PHE A 13 -5.05 11.21 1.94
C PHE A 13 -4.04 11.19 3.09
N ARG A 14 -3.70 12.37 3.63
CA ARG A 14 -2.76 12.50 4.74
C ARG A 14 -3.21 11.71 5.98
N SER A 15 -4.51 11.71 6.28
CA SER A 15 -5.09 11.00 7.42
C SER A 15 -4.94 9.47 7.34
N ILE A 16 -4.74 8.89 6.15
CA ILE A 16 -4.43 7.46 5.97
C ILE A 16 -3.16 7.08 6.75
N PHE A 17 -2.20 8.01 6.86
CA PHE A 17 -0.92 7.81 7.51
C PHE A 17 -0.89 8.30 8.97
N ALA A 18 -1.98 8.85 9.50
CA ALA A 18 -1.99 9.50 10.83
C ALA A 18 -1.55 8.60 11.99
N ASN A 19 -1.81 7.29 11.88
CA ASN A 19 -1.42 6.29 12.88
C ASN A 19 -0.05 5.64 12.61
N SER A 20 0.68 6.13 11.62
CA SER A 20 2.01 5.63 11.25
C SER A 20 3.07 6.66 11.60
N ARG A 21 4.13 6.22 12.26
CA ARG A 21 5.33 7.05 12.42
C ARG A 21 6.02 7.21 11.08
N LYS A 22 6.37 8.44 10.75
CA LYS A 22 7.01 8.84 9.49
C LYS A 22 8.32 8.10 9.24
N GLU A 23 9.17 8.03 10.25
CA GLU A 23 10.48 7.38 10.16
C GLU A 23 10.32 5.88 9.89
N ASP A 24 9.36 5.23 10.57
CA ASP A 24 9.07 3.81 10.39
C ASP A 24 8.50 3.54 8.99
N ALA A 25 7.65 4.42 8.47
CA ALA A 25 7.10 4.31 7.12
C ALA A 25 8.18 4.43 6.05
N ILE A 26 9.08 5.41 6.19
CA ILE A 26 10.25 5.58 5.32
C ILE A 26 11.12 4.32 5.38
N GLN A 27 11.41 3.83 6.58
CA GLN A 27 12.23 2.63 6.76
C GLN A 27 11.62 1.40 6.09
N ASN A 28 10.33 1.16 6.32
CA ASN A 28 9.61 0.06 5.72
C ASN A 28 9.64 0.13 4.18
N GLN A 29 9.49 1.32 3.60
CA GLN A 29 9.45 1.52 2.16
C GLN A 29 10.81 1.27 1.51
N TYR A 30 11.88 1.92 2.00
CA TYR A 30 13.18 1.77 1.36
C TYR A 30 13.72 0.34 1.51
N GLU A 31 13.56 -0.30 2.67
CA GLU A 31 14.03 -1.67 2.86
C GLU A 31 13.31 -2.65 1.92
N PHE A 32 12.00 -2.43 1.70
CA PHE A 32 11.23 -3.21 0.74
C PHE A 32 11.75 -3.00 -0.68
N PHE A 33 12.00 -1.75 -1.11
CA PHE A 33 12.52 -1.46 -2.45
C PHE A 33 13.93 -2.00 -2.65
N VAL A 34 14.85 -1.80 -1.69
CA VAL A 34 16.21 -2.36 -1.73
C VAL A 34 16.14 -3.86 -1.96
N GLN A 35 15.38 -4.59 -1.15
CA GLN A 35 15.22 -6.03 -1.33
C GLN A 35 14.57 -6.39 -2.68
N ARG A 36 13.50 -5.69 -3.06
CA ARG A 36 12.69 -6.04 -4.24
C ARG A 36 13.41 -5.75 -5.56
N MET A 37 14.34 -4.79 -5.56
CA MET A 37 15.09 -4.31 -6.72
C MET A 37 16.51 -4.88 -6.79
N GLY A 38 16.80 -5.98 -6.07
CA GLY A 38 18.03 -6.76 -6.23
C GLY A 38 19.12 -6.50 -5.17
N GLY A 39 18.84 -5.66 -4.18
CA GLY A 39 19.71 -5.45 -3.02
C GLY A 39 19.54 -6.50 -1.91
N PRO A 40 20.19 -6.30 -0.75
CA PRO A 40 20.10 -7.20 0.39
C PRO A 40 18.66 -7.32 0.95
N PRO A 41 18.28 -8.45 1.57
CA PRO A 41 16.91 -8.71 2.02
C PRO A 41 16.57 -8.03 3.36
N LEU A 42 16.81 -6.72 3.46
CA LEU A 42 16.67 -5.94 4.69
C LEU A 42 15.25 -6.01 5.28
N TYR A 43 14.23 -5.90 4.42
CA TYR A 43 12.84 -5.95 4.85
C TYR A 43 12.50 -7.30 5.47
N SER A 44 12.87 -8.39 4.80
CA SER A 44 12.54 -9.73 5.27
C SER A 44 13.34 -10.16 6.49
N GLN A 45 14.58 -9.69 6.65
CA GLN A 45 15.34 -9.88 7.87
C GLN A 45 14.65 -9.25 9.09
N ARG A 46 14.03 -8.07 8.94
CA ARG A 46 13.40 -7.35 10.05
C ARG A 46 11.92 -7.67 10.26
N LYS A 47 11.15 -7.85 9.18
CA LYS A 47 9.68 -7.95 9.21
C LYS A 47 9.12 -9.25 8.61
N GLY A 48 9.96 -10.12 8.07
CA GLY A 48 9.54 -11.35 7.37
C GLY A 48 8.91 -11.08 6.00
N HIS A 49 7.88 -11.83 5.65
CA HIS A 49 7.28 -11.74 4.31
C HIS A 49 6.68 -10.34 4.05
N PRO A 50 6.88 -9.73 2.85
CA PRO A 50 6.30 -8.43 2.52
C PRO A 50 4.77 -8.38 2.64
N ALA A 51 4.08 -9.41 2.14
CA ALA A 51 2.64 -9.63 2.33
C ALA A 51 1.81 -8.34 2.11
N LEU A 52 2.03 -7.65 0.99
CA LEU A 52 1.58 -6.27 0.78
C LEU A 52 0.06 -6.09 1.00
N ILE A 53 -0.78 -6.93 0.39
CA ILE A 53 -2.25 -6.87 0.61
C ILE A 53 -2.60 -7.02 2.10
N GLY A 54 -2.00 -8.01 2.77
CA GLY A 54 -2.25 -8.26 4.19
C GLY A 54 -1.89 -7.06 5.08
N ARG A 55 -0.76 -6.41 4.79
CA ARG A 55 -0.28 -5.25 5.55
C ARG A 55 -1.00 -3.94 5.22
N HIS A 56 -1.59 -3.84 4.02
CA HIS A 56 -2.38 -2.67 3.62
C HIS A 56 -3.87 -2.77 3.98
N ARG A 57 -4.32 -3.94 4.47
CA ARG A 57 -5.72 -4.19 4.88
C ARG A 57 -6.33 -3.13 5.85
N PRO A 58 -5.58 -2.53 6.79
CA PRO A 58 -6.13 -1.50 7.68
C PRO A 58 -6.44 -0.17 6.98
N PHE A 59 -5.91 0.08 5.79
CA PHE A 59 -5.99 1.37 5.12
C PHE A 59 -7.02 1.35 3.99
N PRO A 60 -7.70 2.47 3.71
CA PRO A 60 -8.61 2.60 2.57
C PRO A 60 -7.82 2.81 1.28
N VAL A 61 -7.30 1.73 0.68
CA VAL A 61 -6.56 1.78 -0.59
C VAL A 61 -7.54 1.84 -1.77
N THR A 62 -8.14 3.02 -1.97
CA THR A 62 -9.05 3.29 -3.09
C THR A 62 -8.27 3.61 -4.37
N HIS A 63 -8.95 3.62 -5.52
CA HIS A 63 -8.37 4.07 -6.78
C HIS A 63 -7.82 5.50 -6.68
N GLN A 64 -8.54 6.39 -5.99
CA GLN A 64 -8.10 7.78 -5.76
C GLN A 64 -6.84 7.84 -4.87
N ALA A 65 -6.79 7.04 -3.80
CA ALA A 65 -5.62 6.95 -2.93
C ALA A 65 -4.39 6.42 -3.69
N ALA A 66 -4.58 5.44 -4.58
CA ALA A 66 -3.50 4.91 -5.42
C ALA A 66 -2.92 5.99 -6.36
N GLU A 67 -3.77 6.74 -7.07
CA GLU A 67 -3.31 7.83 -7.95
C GLU A 67 -2.61 8.95 -7.14
N ARG A 68 -3.13 9.31 -5.95
CA ARG A 68 -2.47 10.32 -5.09
C ARG A 68 -1.10 9.85 -4.59
N TRP A 69 -0.96 8.58 -4.23
CA TRP A 69 0.34 8.01 -3.87
C TRP A 69 1.31 8.00 -5.06
N LEU A 70 0.84 7.63 -6.25
CA LEU A 70 1.66 7.64 -7.47
C LEU A 70 2.13 9.05 -7.85
N TYR A 71 1.29 10.06 -7.65
CA TYR A 71 1.68 11.46 -7.83
C TYR A 71 2.90 11.82 -6.96
N HIS A 72 2.90 11.46 -5.68
CA HIS A 72 4.04 11.72 -4.79
C HIS A 72 5.29 10.95 -5.20
N MET A 73 5.14 9.69 -5.61
CA MET A 73 6.27 8.88 -6.07
C MET A 73 6.90 9.43 -7.36
N GLN A 74 6.08 9.90 -8.30
CA GLN A 74 6.56 10.53 -9.53
C GLN A 74 7.38 11.78 -9.20
N GLN A 75 6.85 12.67 -8.36
CA GLN A 75 7.56 13.87 -7.92
C GLN A 75 8.86 13.53 -7.18
N ALA A 76 8.86 12.47 -6.37
CA ALA A 76 10.06 12.02 -5.67
C ALA A 76 11.14 11.51 -6.66
N LEU A 77 10.76 10.74 -7.68
CA LEU A 77 11.67 10.28 -8.72
C LEU A 77 12.23 11.44 -9.56
N ASP A 78 11.40 12.43 -9.88
CA ASP A 78 11.82 13.59 -10.67
C ASP A 78 12.85 14.46 -9.93
N CYS A 79 12.79 14.51 -8.60
CA CYS A 79 13.77 15.24 -7.78
C CYS A 79 15.12 14.52 -7.61
N ILE A 80 15.26 13.25 -8.03
CA ILE A 80 16.50 12.49 -7.87
C ILE A 80 17.27 12.47 -9.19
N ALA A 81 18.48 13.03 -9.17
CA ALA A 81 19.37 13.12 -10.33
C ALA A 81 20.07 11.79 -10.65
N ASP A 82 20.34 10.97 -9.63
CA ASP A 82 21.14 9.74 -9.76
C ASP A 82 20.38 8.54 -10.34
N ILE A 83 19.10 8.70 -10.67
CA ILE A 83 18.28 7.66 -11.30
C ILE A 83 18.11 8.02 -12.77
N ASP A 84 18.60 7.17 -13.67
CA ASP A 84 18.47 7.38 -15.10
C ASP A 84 17.02 7.21 -15.59
N ALA A 85 16.73 7.69 -16.80
CA ALA A 85 15.39 7.71 -17.35
C ALA A 85 14.77 6.30 -17.54
N ASP A 86 15.56 5.31 -17.94
CA ASP A 86 15.08 3.94 -18.12
C ASP A 86 14.73 3.30 -16.77
N SER A 87 15.57 3.51 -15.76
CA SER A 87 15.27 3.12 -14.38
C SER A 87 14.00 3.79 -13.85
N LYS A 88 13.79 5.10 -14.08
CA LYS A 88 12.56 5.80 -13.70
C LYS A 88 11.33 5.18 -14.32
N ILE A 89 11.37 4.83 -15.61
CA ILE A 89 10.26 4.17 -16.32
C ILE A 89 9.94 2.81 -15.68
N LYS A 90 10.96 1.97 -15.45
CA LYS A 90 10.79 0.64 -14.84
C LYS A 90 10.21 0.74 -13.43
N MET A 91 10.71 1.67 -12.62
CA MET A 91 10.22 1.91 -11.27
C MET A 91 8.76 2.38 -11.28
N ASN A 92 8.41 3.35 -12.14
CA ASN A 92 7.04 3.83 -12.27
C ASN A 92 6.06 2.74 -12.72
N ASN A 93 6.45 1.89 -13.68
CA ASN A 93 5.63 0.76 -14.09
C ASN A 93 5.39 -0.22 -12.93
N PHE A 94 6.44 -0.52 -12.15
CA PHE A 94 6.33 -1.37 -10.96
C PHE A 94 5.42 -0.74 -9.90
N PHE A 95 5.61 0.55 -9.60
CA PHE A 95 4.81 1.30 -8.62
C PHE A 95 3.34 1.35 -9.04
N ARG A 96 3.05 1.71 -10.29
CA ARG A 96 1.68 1.80 -10.81
C ARG A 96 0.98 0.45 -10.75
N HIS A 97 1.62 -0.61 -11.25
CA HIS A 97 1.06 -1.95 -11.18
C HIS A 97 0.78 -2.38 -9.73
N THR A 98 1.74 -2.17 -8.82
CA THR A 98 1.59 -2.57 -7.42
C THR A 98 0.51 -1.77 -6.69
N ALA A 99 0.38 -0.47 -6.96
CA ALA A 99 -0.67 0.35 -6.37
C ALA A 99 -2.06 -0.17 -6.75
N PHE A 100 -2.31 -0.46 -8.03
CA PHE A 100 -3.60 -1.01 -8.47
C PHE A 100 -3.82 -2.47 -8.06
N PHE A 101 -2.75 -3.27 -7.89
CA PHE A 101 -2.86 -4.58 -7.25
C PHE A 101 -3.37 -4.48 -5.81
N LEU A 102 -2.96 -3.45 -5.05
CA LEU A 102 -3.49 -3.20 -3.71
C LEU A 102 -4.92 -2.69 -3.72
N VAL A 103 -5.32 -1.89 -4.71
CA VAL A 103 -6.72 -1.48 -4.92
C VAL A 103 -7.59 -2.73 -5.11
N ALA A 104 -7.22 -3.64 -6.01
CA ALA A 104 -7.95 -4.88 -6.22
C ALA A 104 -8.01 -5.74 -4.95
N GLY A 105 -6.91 -5.81 -4.19
CA GLY A 105 -6.89 -6.50 -2.89
C GLY A 105 -7.83 -5.86 -1.85
N ASN A 106 -7.98 -4.54 -1.87
CA ASN A 106 -8.88 -3.80 -1.00
C ASN A 106 -10.36 -4.00 -1.41
N GLU A 107 -10.67 -4.05 -2.70
CA GLU A 107 -12.01 -4.32 -3.22
C GLU A 107 -12.50 -5.73 -2.85
N LEU A 108 -11.64 -6.75 -2.97
CA LEU A 108 -11.98 -8.12 -2.58
C LEU A 108 -12.28 -8.27 -1.08
N LYS A 109 -11.61 -7.49 -0.22
CA LYS A 109 -11.95 -7.41 1.22
C LYS A 109 -13.36 -6.88 1.43
N ASN A 110 -13.71 -5.79 0.75
CA ASN A 110 -15.02 -5.15 0.90
C ASN A 110 -16.15 -6.07 0.43
N GLN A 111 -15.93 -6.87 -0.62
CA GLN A 111 -16.88 -7.89 -1.08
C GLN A 111 -17.08 -9.01 -0.04
N ASN A 112 -15.99 -9.51 0.55
CA ASN A 112 -16.06 -10.57 1.56
C ASN A 112 -16.69 -10.14 2.89
N GLN A 113 -16.66 -8.84 3.21
CA GLN A 113 -17.38 -8.29 4.37
C GLN A 113 -18.91 -8.18 4.13
N GLY A 114 -19.36 -8.21 2.88
CA GLY A 114 -20.77 -8.15 2.50
C GLY A 114 -21.53 -9.48 2.59
N ILE A 115 -20.83 -10.61 2.74
CA ILE A 115 -21.45 -11.95 2.86
C ILE A 115 -21.41 -12.37 4.33
N ALA A 116 -22.36 -11.89 5.11
CA ALA A 116 -22.64 -12.47 6.42
C ALA A 116 -23.31 -13.84 6.21
N CYS A 117 -22.61 -14.93 6.57
CA CYS A 117 -23.18 -16.27 6.61
C CYS A 117 -24.37 -16.32 7.58
N LYS A 118 -25.59 -16.11 7.08
CA LYS A 118 -26.82 -16.41 7.83
C LYS A 118 -27.11 -17.90 7.71
N HIS A 119 -26.53 -18.76 8.54
CA HIS A 119 -27.05 -20.13 8.74
C HIS A 119 -26.88 -20.58 10.19
N GLY A 120 -28.01 -20.89 10.84
CA GLY A 120 -28.07 -21.33 12.24
C GLY A 120 -29.48 -21.73 12.71
N THR A 121 -30.14 -22.60 11.93
CA THR A 121 -31.17 -23.60 12.31
C THR A 121 -32.34 -23.20 13.24
N SER A 122 -33.54 -23.09 12.67
CA SER A 122 -34.80 -23.34 13.37
C SER A 122 -34.98 -24.85 13.62
N LYS A 123 -35.18 -25.25 14.89
CA LYS A 123 -35.69 -26.59 15.22
C LYS A 123 -37.22 -26.59 15.09
N PRO A 124 -37.85 -27.61 14.48
CA PRO A 124 -39.27 -27.82 14.61
C PRO A 124 -39.57 -28.58 15.91
N THR A 125 -40.50 -28.04 16.70
CA THR A 125 -41.12 -28.70 17.85
C THR A 125 -42.09 -29.77 17.34
N ALA A 126 -41.89 -31.02 17.74
CA ALA A 126 -42.85 -32.10 17.50
C ALA A 126 -43.87 -32.19 18.65
N VAL A 127 -45.11 -32.52 18.27
CA VAL A 127 -46.31 -32.76 19.09
C VAL A 127 -46.18 -34.05 19.89
#